data_AF-A0A0F8D368-F1
#
_entry.id   AF-A0A0F8D368-F1
#
_cell.length_a   1.000
_cell.length_b   1.000
_cell.length_c   1.000
_cell.angle_alpha   90.00
_cell.angle_beta   90.00
_cell.angle_gamma   90.00
#
_symmetry.space_group_name_H-M   'P 1'
#
loop_
_entity.id
_entity.type
_entity.pdbx_description
1 polymer ?
#
loop_
_entity_poly.entity_id
_entity_poly.type
_entity_poly.pdbx_seq_one_letter_code
_entity_poly.pdbx_strand_id
1 'polypeptide(L)'
;MKEVEAYRAFAGTPGIIHSIDYSIATERGGGEDSKTVYVLLPYYKRGNLQDMINANLVNGTQFPERKLMVLFLGVCRALKAMHQYKGGNGSGKARPIERMRMGNEADDDLDSLGSDSSSDSDLDTGKQALRKSTAKKNKNKKPVNNKRSRHESSSKNATADTGADGDHESAQQQPLMGTSSSAELSATSFAHRDIKPGNIMIDDSGTGPILMDLGSVAPSPLFVTSHSQAVAVQDTAAEHSTMPYRAPELFDVHNGAVIDTKVDIWSLGCTLYACLVGKSPFEARSDETGGSLSLCVLGGDWRFPGEGGLNQGAQRQGTAANLKKAQQDAAAGSKEVVISEPVKDIVRKCLAVEPVERPDIDELIRLVEDEIDVDELS
;
A
#
# COMPACT_ATOMS: atom_id res chain seq x y z
N MET A 1 13.51 -6.62 7.71
CA MET A 1 13.86 -6.13 9.05
C MET A 1 13.09 -4.85 9.39
N LYS A 2 13.18 -3.76 8.60
CA LYS A 2 12.36 -2.53 8.75
C LYS A 2 10.91 -2.75 9.24
N GLU A 3 10.15 -3.64 8.59
CA GLU A 3 8.77 -3.96 8.97
C GLU A 3 8.63 -4.48 10.42
N VAL A 4 9.53 -5.38 10.87
CA VAL A 4 9.56 -5.91 12.24
C VAL A 4 9.97 -4.81 13.24
N GLU A 5 10.75 -3.83 12.82
CA GLU A 5 11.05 -2.62 13.61
C GLU A 5 9.82 -1.69 13.70
N ALA A 6 9.03 -1.56 12.63
CA ALA A 6 7.78 -0.81 12.63
C ALA A 6 6.71 -1.44 13.55
N TYR A 7 6.48 -2.76 13.48
CA TYR A 7 5.57 -3.46 14.41
C TYR A 7 5.98 -3.29 15.88
N ARG A 8 7.29 -3.12 16.17
CA ARG A 8 7.78 -2.82 17.53
C ARG A 8 7.57 -1.36 17.92
N ALA A 9 7.82 -0.42 17.01
CA ALA A 9 7.65 1.01 17.26
C ALA A 9 6.20 1.38 17.60
N PHE A 10 5.22 0.69 16.98
CA PHE A 10 3.79 0.96 17.14
C PHE A 10 3.03 -0.09 17.98
N ALA A 11 3.73 -1.04 18.62
CA ALA A 11 3.11 -2.15 19.36
C ALA A 11 2.14 -1.74 20.49
N GLY A 12 2.30 -0.53 21.04
CA GLY A 12 1.43 0.03 22.09
C GLY A 12 0.42 1.06 21.59
N THR A 13 0.31 1.30 20.28
CA THR A 13 -0.51 2.36 19.69
C THR A 13 -1.94 1.89 19.41
N PRO A 14 -2.98 2.49 20.01
CA PRO A 14 -4.37 2.18 19.69
C PRO A 14 -4.66 2.42 18.20
N GLY A 15 -5.33 1.46 17.56
CA GLY A 15 -5.66 1.54 16.13
C GLY A 15 -4.55 1.09 15.17
N ILE A 16 -3.42 0.57 15.66
CA ILE A 16 -2.36 -0.06 14.84
C ILE A 16 -2.16 -1.51 15.29
N ILE A 17 -1.92 -2.42 14.33
CA ILE A 17 -1.66 -3.83 14.62
C ILE A 17 -0.26 -4.01 15.25
N HIS A 18 -0.18 -4.87 16.27
CA HIS A 18 1.07 -5.26 16.92
C HIS A 18 1.48 -6.67 16.48
N SER A 19 2.79 -6.94 16.40
CA SER A 19 3.29 -8.32 16.29
C SER A 19 3.15 -9.03 17.64
N ILE A 20 2.53 -10.21 17.65
CA ILE A 20 2.53 -11.12 18.81
C ILE A 20 3.92 -11.75 18.96
N ASP A 21 4.47 -12.26 17.85
CA ASP A 21 5.83 -12.83 17.78
C ASP A 21 6.36 -12.78 16.33
N TYR A 22 7.63 -13.13 16.11
CA TYR A 22 8.23 -13.28 14.80
C TYR A 22 9.33 -14.35 14.79
N SER A 23 9.49 -15.05 13.68
CA SER A 23 10.52 -16.08 13.48
C SER A 23 11.24 -15.88 12.15
N ILE A 24 12.49 -16.34 12.07
CA ILE A 24 13.30 -16.31 10.84
C ILE A 24 13.80 -17.72 10.59
N ALA A 25 13.38 -18.32 9.48
CA ALA A 25 13.81 -19.65 9.06
C ALA A 25 14.63 -19.57 7.76
N THR A 26 15.69 -20.36 7.67
CA THR A 26 16.34 -20.67 6.41
C THR A 26 15.65 -21.86 5.76
N GLU A 27 15.31 -21.78 4.48
CA GLU A 27 14.66 -22.88 3.77
C GLU A 27 15.59 -24.11 3.67
N ARG A 28 15.08 -25.31 3.99
CA ARG A 28 15.85 -26.56 3.84
C ARG A 28 16.12 -26.84 2.36
N GLY A 29 17.31 -26.46 1.90
CA GLY A 29 17.75 -26.59 0.50
C GLY A 29 17.93 -25.27 -0.24
N GLY A 30 17.60 -24.13 0.38
CA GLY A 30 18.07 -22.82 -0.06
C GLY A 30 19.55 -22.61 0.30
N GLY A 31 20.23 -21.70 -0.41
CA GLY A 31 21.53 -21.18 0.05
C GLY A 31 21.37 -20.29 1.29
N GLU A 32 22.48 -19.91 1.93
CA GLU A 32 22.46 -19.11 3.18
C GLU A 32 21.76 -17.74 3.07
N ASP A 33 21.51 -17.28 1.84
CA ASP A 33 20.75 -16.06 1.53
C ASP A 33 19.22 -16.25 1.54
N SER A 34 18.69 -17.48 1.44
CA SER A 34 17.24 -17.72 1.56
C SER A 34 16.82 -17.68 3.04
N LYS A 35 16.15 -16.60 3.44
CA LYS A 35 15.65 -16.36 4.79
C LYS A 35 14.20 -15.90 4.75
N THR A 36 13.29 -16.81 5.09
CA THR A 36 11.86 -16.54 5.24
C THR A 36 11.60 -15.95 6.62
N VAL A 37 10.92 -14.80 6.67
CA VAL A 37 10.46 -14.18 7.92
C VAL A 37 8.98 -14.49 8.09
N TYR A 38 8.62 -15.02 9.26
CA TYR A 38 7.25 -15.22 9.70
C TYR A 38 6.93 -14.17 10.76
N VAL A 39 5.80 -13.48 10.63
CA VAL A 39 5.28 -12.55 11.64
C VAL A 39 3.93 -13.07 12.10
N LEU A 40 3.73 -13.23 13.41
CA LEU A 40 2.46 -13.63 13.99
C LEU A 40 1.69 -12.37 14.37
N LEU A 41 0.54 -12.17 13.73
CA LEU A 41 -0.34 -11.01 13.91
C LEU A 41 -1.68 -11.45 14.55
N PRO A 42 -2.36 -10.58 15.32
CA PRO A 42 -3.72 -10.82 15.79
C PRO A 42 -4.70 -11.09 14.64
N TYR A 43 -5.58 -12.08 14.82
CA TYR A 43 -6.66 -12.37 13.89
C TYR A 43 -7.93 -11.59 14.29
N TYR A 44 -8.50 -10.85 13.34
CA TYR A 44 -9.74 -10.10 13.50
C TYR A 44 -10.86 -10.75 12.70
N LYS A 45 -11.88 -11.27 13.37
CA LYS A 45 -12.90 -12.15 12.74
C LYS A 45 -13.86 -11.43 11.78
N ARG A 46 -13.83 -10.10 11.74
CA ARG A 46 -14.67 -9.26 10.87
C ARG A 46 -14.04 -8.94 9.52
N GLY A 47 -12.79 -9.34 9.29
CA GLY A 47 -12.06 -8.99 8.07
C GLY A 47 -11.66 -7.51 8.05
N ASN A 48 -11.51 -6.98 6.84
CA ASN A 48 -11.10 -5.60 6.58
C ASN A 48 -12.21 -4.75 5.95
N LEU A 49 -11.93 -3.47 5.73
CA LEU A 49 -12.86 -2.51 5.16
C LEU A 49 -13.16 -2.80 3.67
N GLN A 50 -12.26 -3.48 2.93
CA GLN A 50 -12.55 -3.99 1.58
C GLN A 50 -13.58 -5.14 1.61
N ASP A 51 -13.51 -6.03 2.59
CA ASP A 51 -14.53 -7.08 2.77
C ASP A 51 -15.91 -6.47 3.05
N MET A 52 -15.97 -5.38 3.83
CA MET A 52 -17.20 -4.61 4.04
C MET A 52 -17.72 -3.92 2.76
N ILE A 53 -16.83 -3.33 1.95
CA ILE A 53 -17.18 -2.77 0.63
C ILE A 53 -17.78 -3.86 -0.28
N ASN A 54 -17.09 -5.01 -0.38
CA ASN A 54 -17.51 -6.12 -1.22
C ASN A 54 -18.87 -6.67 -0.76
N ALA A 55 -19.09 -6.80 0.55
CA ALA A 55 -20.37 -7.22 1.12
C ALA A 55 -21.49 -6.20 0.83
N ASN A 56 -21.21 -4.89 0.90
CA ASN A 56 -22.18 -3.85 0.55
C ASN A 56 -22.59 -3.91 -0.93
N LEU A 57 -21.61 -4.04 -1.85
CA LEU A 57 -21.86 -4.19 -3.28
C LEU A 57 -22.70 -5.44 -3.60
N VAL A 58 -22.44 -6.58 -2.96
CA VAL A 58 -23.19 -7.84 -3.17
C VAL A 58 -24.62 -7.76 -2.62
N ASN A 59 -24.83 -7.09 -1.49
CA ASN A 59 -26.15 -7.00 -0.84
C ASN A 59 -27.00 -5.80 -1.30
N GLY A 60 -26.46 -4.89 -2.12
CA GLY A 60 -27.14 -3.65 -2.49
C GLY A 60 -27.30 -2.68 -1.31
N THR A 61 -26.40 -2.76 -0.33
CA THR A 61 -26.37 -1.92 0.88
C THR A 61 -25.22 -0.92 0.81
N GLN A 62 -25.25 0.08 1.69
CA GLN A 62 -24.24 1.14 1.81
C GLN A 62 -23.80 1.24 3.27
N PHE A 63 -22.65 1.84 3.53
CA PHE A 63 -22.28 2.20 4.91
C PHE A 63 -23.20 3.32 5.40
N PRO A 64 -23.76 3.24 6.62
CA PRO A 64 -24.35 4.40 7.28
C PRO A 64 -23.26 5.45 7.49
N GLU A 65 -23.44 6.67 6.97
CA GLU A 65 -22.37 7.69 6.89
C GLU A 65 -21.74 7.96 8.27
N ARG A 66 -22.54 8.21 9.31
CA ARG A 66 -22.06 8.35 10.69
C ARG A 66 -21.15 7.21 11.17
N LYS A 67 -21.47 5.94 10.80
CA LYS A 67 -20.62 4.79 11.15
C LYS A 67 -19.32 4.79 10.35
N LEU A 68 -19.37 5.16 9.07
CA LEU A 68 -18.17 5.30 8.24
C LEU A 68 -17.26 6.42 8.77
N MET A 69 -17.82 7.56 9.17
CA MET A 69 -17.05 8.67 9.73
C MET A 69 -16.42 8.32 11.08
N VAL A 70 -17.11 7.59 11.97
CA VAL A 70 -16.51 7.07 13.21
C VAL A 70 -15.35 6.09 12.94
N LEU A 71 -15.47 5.22 11.93
CA LEU A 71 -14.36 4.36 11.49
C LEU A 71 -13.22 5.17 10.89
N PHE A 72 -13.51 6.13 10.01
CA PHE A 72 -12.51 7.00 9.38
C PHE A 72 -11.74 7.83 10.43
N LEU A 73 -12.43 8.39 11.42
CA LEU A 73 -11.84 9.09 12.56
C LEU A 73 -10.89 8.20 13.37
N GLY A 74 -11.24 6.93 13.58
CA GLY A 74 -10.36 5.96 14.23
C GLY A 74 -9.07 5.71 13.43
N VAL A 75 -9.16 5.62 12.10
CA VAL A 75 -7.98 5.49 11.22
C VAL A 75 -7.13 6.77 11.26
N CYS A 76 -7.75 7.95 11.20
CA CYS A 76 -7.04 9.22 11.31
C CYS A 76 -6.29 9.36 12.66
N ARG A 77 -6.92 8.95 13.77
CA ARG A 77 -6.31 8.94 15.10
C ARG A 77 -5.13 7.94 15.20
N ALA A 78 -5.21 6.80 14.51
CA ALA A 78 -4.09 5.86 14.41
C ALA A 78 -2.93 6.42 13.57
N LEU A 79 -3.22 7.00 12.39
CA LEU A 79 -2.22 7.68 11.55
C LEU A 79 -1.55 8.85 12.26
N LYS A 80 -2.29 9.66 13.02
CA LYS A 80 -1.74 10.74 13.85
C LYS A 80 -0.63 10.24 14.77
N ALA A 81 -0.76 9.06 15.36
CA ALA A 81 0.28 8.49 16.22
C ALA A 81 1.55 8.04 15.46
N MET A 82 1.46 7.78 14.15
CA MET A 82 2.62 7.58 13.26
C MET A 82 3.22 8.91 12.81
N HIS A 83 2.35 9.83 12.37
CA HIS A 83 2.70 11.17 11.88
C HIS A 83 3.32 12.06 12.96
N GLN A 84 3.03 11.81 14.23
CA GLN A 84 3.55 12.55 15.39
C GLN A 84 4.46 11.71 16.29
N TYR A 85 4.95 10.56 15.81
CA TYR A 85 5.87 9.70 16.56
C TYR A 85 7.18 10.44 16.89
N LYS A 86 7.59 10.41 18.16
CA LYS A 86 8.77 11.19 18.65
C LYS A 86 9.96 10.34 19.10
N GLY A 87 9.92 9.04 18.81
CA GLY A 87 10.81 8.06 19.46
C GLY A 87 10.32 7.74 20.87
N GLY A 88 10.17 6.47 21.19
CA GLY A 88 9.78 6.05 22.54
C GLY A 88 10.86 6.37 23.57
N ASN A 89 10.66 7.43 24.37
CA ASN A 89 11.57 7.82 25.46
C ASN A 89 11.43 6.89 26.69
N GLY A 90 11.38 5.58 26.43
CA GLY A 90 11.05 4.54 27.39
C GLY A 90 12.29 3.81 27.89
N SER A 91 12.67 4.07 29.14
CA SER A 91 13.68 3.30 29.89
C SER A 91 13.22 1.88 30.29
N GLY A 92 12.19 1.35 29.62
CA GLY A 92 11.77 -0.04 29.72
C GLY A 92 12.82 -0.95 29.10
N LYS A 93 13.64 -1.58 29.95
CA LYS A 93 14.52 -2.69 29.53
C LYS A 93 13.71 -3.66 28.67
N ALA A 94 14.11 -3.84 27.41
CA ALA A 94 13.55 -4.89 26.57
C ALA A 94 13.72 -6.21 27.32
N ARG A 95 12.61 -6.83 27.73
CA ARG A 95 12.65 -8.20 28.24
C ARG A 95 13.14 -9.07 27.08
N PRO A 96 14.22 -9.84 27.22
CA PRO A 96 14.61 -10.78 26.19
C PRO A 96 13.49 -11.83 26.10
N ILE A 97 12.65 -11.73 25.08
CA ILE A 97 11.66 -12.77 24.78
C ILE A 97 12.47 -14.00 24.40
N GLU A 98 12.25 -15.07 25.15
CA GLU A 98 13.11 -16.25 25.12
C GLU A 98 12.91 -16.99 23.80
N ARG A 99 14.00 -17.31 23.10
CA ARG A 99 13.94 -18.02 21.81
C ARG A 99 13.40 -19.43 22.04
N MET A 100 12.11 -19.64 21.75
CA MET A 100 11.51 -20.96 21.73
C MET A 100 12.24 -21.83 20.69
N ARG A 101 13.11 -22.72 21.15
CA ARG A 101 13.74 -23.71 20.27
C ARG A 101 12.67 -24.74 19.92
N MET A 102 12.25 -24.77 18.66
CA MET A 102 11.58 -25.94 18.11
C MET A 102 12.49 -27.16 18.32
N GLY A 103 11.93 -28.23 18.90
CA GLY A 103 12.65 -29.50 19.02
C GLY A 103 12.94 -30.07 17.63
N ASN A 104 14.18 -30.52 17.40
CA ASN A 104 14.46 -31.42 16.29
C ASN A 104 13.99 -32.82 16.70
N GLU A 105 12.73 -33.15 16.41
CA GLU A 105 12.29 -34.54 16.41
C GLU A 105 12.76 -35.20 15.10
N ALA A 106 13.88 -35.91 15.21
CA ALA A 106 14.37 -36.87 14.24
C ALA A 106 15.24 -37.91 14.96
N ASP A 107 15.00 -39.19 14.65
CA ASP A 107 15.90 -40.32 14.85
C ASP A 107 16.23 -40.72 16.31
N ASP A 108 15.26 -41.35 16.98
CA ASP A 108 15.50 -42.42 17.96
C ASP A 108 14.64 -43.62 17.52
N ASP A 109 15.27 -44.78 17.26
CA ASP A 109 14.64 -45.96 16.64
C ASP A 109 15.12 -47.24 17.34
N LEU A 110 14.17 -48.08 17.78
CA LEU A 110 14.33 -49.32 18.57
C LEU A 110 14.85 -49.13 20.03
N ASP A 111 14.53 -49.99 21.02
CA ASP A 111 13.94 -51.34 20.94
C ASP A 111 13.10 -51.74 22.19
N SER A 112 12.44 -52.91 22.10
CA SER A 112 12.12 -53.86 23.19
C SER A 112 10.82 -53.70 24.05
N LEU A 113 9.76 -54.39 23.58
CA LEU A 113 8.92 -55.39 24.30
C LEU A 113 8.16 -55.05 25.62
N GLY A 114 6.86 -55.41 25.65
CA GLY A 114 6.03 -55.57 26.87
C GLY A 114 4.57 -55.08 26.69
N SER A 115 3.65 -55.85 26.10
CA SER A 115 2.84 -56.95 26.68
C SER A 115 1.56 -56.50 27.41
N ASP A 116 0.40 -56.88 26.84
CA ASP A 116 -0.96 -56.97 27.43
C ASP A 116 -1.59 -55.68 28.03
N SER A 117 -2.90 -55.39 27.94
CA SER A 117 -4.06 -56.27 27.73
C SER A 117 -5.30 -55.55 27.12
N SER A 118 -6.11 -56.31 26.39
CA SER A 118 -7.53 -56.13 26.01
C SER A 118 -8.41 -55.03 26.64
N SER A 119 -9.21 -54.36 25.80
CA SER A 119 -10.69 -54.45 25.85
C SER A 119 -11.35 -53.90 24.58
N ASP A 120 -12.32 -54.63 24.00
CA ASP A 120 -13.03 -54.26 22.77
C ASP A 120 -14.12 -53.19 22.96
N SER A 121 -14.35 -52.37 21.91
CA SER A 121 -15.67 -52.29 21.24
C SER A 121 -15.67 -51.36 20.01
N ASP A 122 -15.84 -51.93 18.82
CA ASP A 122 -16.89 -51.63 17.80
C ASP A 122 -17.83 -50.41 18.07
N LEU A 123 -18.32 -49.60 17.12
CA LEU A 123 -18.43 -49.61 15.63
C LEU A 123 -18.89 -48.15 15.20
N ASP A 124 -19.02 -47.64 13.96
CA ASP A 124 -18.93 -48.09 12.54
C ASP A 124 -18.65 -46.87 11.59
N THR A 125 -18.50 -47.12 10.28
CA THR A 125 -18.75 -46.27 9.08
C THR A 125 -18.43 -44.75 9.04
N GLY A 126 -17.64 -44.35 8.02
CA GLY A 126 -17.43 -42.91 7.69
C GLY A 126 -16.63 -42.57 6.42
N LYS A 127 -16.75 -43.35 5.33
CA LYS A 127 -15.91 -43.28 4.11
C LYS A 127 -15.66 -41.87 3.52
N GLN A 128 -14.37 -41.56 3.28
CA GLN A 128 -13.78 -40.94 2.06
C GLN A 128 -14.30 -39.55 1.57
N ALA A 129 -13.53 -38.70 0.88
CA ALA A 129 -12.31 -38.95 0.11
C ALA A 129 -11.30 -37.78 0.11
N LEU A 130 -10.02 -38.12 0.17
CA LEU A 130 -8.90 -37.20 -0.07
C LEU A 130 -8.76 -36.85 -1.56
N ARG A 131 -8.95 -35.59 -1.96
CA ARG A 131 -8.69 -35.14 -3.34
C ARG A 131 -7.31 -34.50 -3.51
N LYS A 132 -6.34 -35.29 -3.97
CA LYS A 132 -5.11 -34.78 -4.60
C LYS A 132 -5.43 -34.24 -5.99
N SER A 133 -5.07 -32.99 -6.30
CA SER A 133 -5.11 -32.42 -7.64
C SER A 133 -3.70 -32.38 -8.25
N THR A 134 -3.49 -33.15 -9.32
CA THR A 134 -2.17 -33.33 -9.94
C THR A 134 -1.82 -32.22 -10.93
N ALA A 135 -0.61 -31.67 -10.85
CA ALA A 135 -0.05 -30.82 -11.91
C ALA A 135 0.02 -31.60 -13.24
N LYS A 136 -0.46 -31.01 -14.33
CA LYS A 136 -0.44 -31.63 -15.67
C LYS A 136 0.32 -30.74 -16.65
N LYS A 137 1.56 -31.15 -16.97
CA LYS A 137 2.36 -30.59 -18.06
C LYS A 137 1.55 -30.65 -19.36
N ASN A 138 1.63 -29.61 -20.18
CA ASN A 138 1.48 -29.80 -21.62
C ASN A 138 2.69 -29.20 -22.35
N LYS A 139 3.20 -29.91 -23.36
CA LYS A 139 4.30 -29.47 -24.21
C LYS A 139 3.75 -29.30 -25.62
N ASN A 140 4.10 -28.22 -26.29
CA ASN A 140 4.55 -28.38 -27.67
C ASN A 140 5.61 -27.34 -28.05
N LYS A 141 6.38 -27.61 -29.11
CA LYS A 141 7.63 -26.88 -29.41
C LYS A 141 7.86 -26.74 -30.91
N LYS A 142 8.33 -25.54 -31.32
CA LYS A 142 9.20 -25.27 -32.49
C LYS A 142 8.56 -25.52 -33.89
N PRO A 143 9.24 -25.13 -34.99
CA PRO A 143 9.94 -23.85 -35.26
C PRO A 143 9.62 -23.31 -36.68
N VAL A 144 10.27 -22.21 -37.11
CA VAL A 144 10.69 -21.81 -38.50
C VAL A 144 10.64 -20.28 -38.65
N ASN A 145 11.44 -19.59 -39.50
CA ASN A 145 12.89 -19.70 -39.74
C ASN A 145 13.40 -18.34 -40.31
N ASN A 146 14.70 -18.09 -40.17
CA ASN A 146 15.46 -16.90 -40.55
C ASN A 146 15.36 -16.49 -42.04
N LYS A 147 15.31 -15.18 -42.33
CA LYS A 147 15.71 -14.57 -43.62
C LYS A 147 16.52 -13.28 -43.41
N ARG A 148 17.42 -12.99 -44.36
CA ARG A 148 18.47 -11.95 -44.28
C ARG A 148 18.31 -10.84 -45.35
N SER A 149 18.66 -9.62 -44.97
CA SER A 149 19.39 -8.60 -45.75
C SER A 149 20.09 -7.69 -44.71
N ARG A 150 21.36 -7.30 -44.78
CA ARG A 150 22.41 -7.20 -45.82
C ARG A 150 22.24 -6.03 -46.80
N HIS A 151 22.94 -4.93 -46.48
CA HIS A 151 23.71 -4.11 -47.43
C HIS A 151 24.92 -3.49 -46.70
N GLU A 152 25.94 -3.04 -47.43
CA GLU A 152 27.31 -2.78 -46.95
C GLU A 152 27.86 -1.43 -47.45
N SER A 153 28.74 -0.77 -46.67
CA SER A 153 29.69 0.32 -47.09
C SER A 153 29.06 1.67 -47.55
N SER A 154 29.71 2.84 -47.54
CA SER A 154 31.13 3.27 -47.57
C SER A 154 31.28 4.63 -46.82
N SER A 155 32.30 4.97 -46.00
CA SER A 155 33.78 5.17 -46.19
C SER A 155 34.21 6.61 -46.60
N LYS A 156 35.35 7.10 -46.03
CA LYS A 156 36.11 8.37 -46.30
C LYS A 156 35.54 9.64 -45.62
N ASN A 157 36.29 10.65 -45.13
CA ASN A 157 37.73 10.94 -44.87
C ASN A 157 37.79 11.84 -43.58
N ALA A 158 38.84 12.04 -42.76
CA ALA A 158 40.31 11.93 -42.83
C ALA A 158 41.13 13.22 -43.16
N THR A 159 41.39 14.05 -42.11
CA THR A 159 42.48 15.04 -41.86
C THR A 159 42.44 15.38 -40.34
N ALA A 160 43.52 15.41 -39.53
CA ALA A 160 44.68 16.32 -39.48
C ALA A 160 44.28 17.79 -39.15
N ASP A 161 44.96 18.57 -38.28
CA ASP A 161 46.37 18.47 -37.82
C ASP A 161 46.70 19.23 -36.48
N THR A 162 47.90 18.96 -35.91
CA THR A 162 48.81 19.76 -35.01
C THR A 162 48.39 20.50 -33.70
N GLY A 163 49.29 20.43 -32.68
CA GLY A 163 49.49 21.41 -31.56
C GLY A 163 49.04 20.95 -30.15
N ALA A 164 49.84 20.69 -29.10
CA ALA A 164 51.08 21.31 -28.54
C ALA A 164 50.82 22.69 -27.87
N ASP A 165 51.20 23.01 -26.60
CA ASP A 165 51.83 22.29 -25.47
C ASP A 165 51.42 22.98 -24.13
N GLY A 166 51.78 22.43 -22.95
CA GLY A 166 51.92 23.21 -21.70
C GLY A 166 51.35 22.60 -20.40
N ASP A 167 52.23 22.23 -19.48
CA ASP A 167 51.91 21.75 -18.13
C ASP A 167 51.43 22.86 -17.16
N HIS A 168 50.64 22.49 -16.12
CA HIS A 168 50.83 23.06 -14.77
C HIS A 168 50.25 22.17 -13.64
N GLU A 169 51.14 21.87 -12.70
CA GLU A 169 51.00 21.48 -11.28
C GLU A 169 49.69 20.89 -10.69
N SER A 170 49.90 19.79 -9.94
CA SER A 170 48.91 19.18 -9.04
C SER A 170 48.85 19.88 -7.66
N ALA A 171 47.81 20.68 -7.42
CA ALA A 171 47.51 21.20 -6.08
C ALA A 171 46.55 20.27 -5.31
N GLN A 172 47.04 19.53 -4.32
CA GLN A 172 46.21 18.70 -3.44
C GLN A 172 45.39 19.54 -2.46
N GLN A 173 44.21 20.01 -2.87
CA GLN A 173 43.23 20.57 -1.95
C GLN A 173 42.49 19.45 -1.21
N GLN A 174 42.89 19.22 0.04
CA GLN A 174 42.16 18.31 0.94
C GLN A 174 40.77 18.89 1.21
N PRO A 175 39.67 18.13 1.04
CA PRO A 175 38.36 18.58 1.48
C PRO A 175 38.35 18.68 3.00
N LEU A 176 38.20 19.89 3.51
CA LEU A 176 38.16 20.20 4.94
C LEU A 176 37.07 19.35 5.61
N MET A 177 37.41 18.66 6.71
CA MET A 177 36.40 18.01 7.55
C MET A 177 35.46 19.07 8.12
N GLY A 178 34.28 19.22 7.51
CA GLY A 178 33.18 19.95 8.10
C GLY A 178 32.81 19.27 9.41
N THR A 179 33.16 19.92 10.53
CA THR A 179 32.77 19.45 11.87
C THR A 179 31.27 19.23 11.89
N SER A 180 30.84 18.04 12.32
CA SER A 180 29.43 17.68 12.40
C SER A 180 28.68 18.68 13.28
N SER A 181 27.97 19.62 12.65
CA SER A 181 26.86 20.30 13.29
C SER A 181 25.87 19.21 13.67
N SER A 182 25.73 18.97 14.97
CA SER A 182 24.72 18.09 15.53
C SER A 182 23.36 18.77 15.34
N ALA A 183 22.85 18.74 14.11
CA ALA A 183 21.44 18.90 13.84
C ALA A 183 20.73 17.82 14.66
N GLU A 184 20.07 18.25 15.73
CA GLU A 184 19.41 17.36 16.67
C GLU A 184 18.45 16.46 15.89
N LEU A 185 18.51 15.15 16.14
CA LEU A 185 17.61 14.18 15.50
C LEU A 185 16.20 14.38 16.06
N SER A 186 15.52 15.37 15.46
CA SER A 186 14.14 15.73 15.72
C SER A 186 13.23 14.51 15.62
N ALA A 187 12.14 14.56 16.39
CA ALA A 187 11.08 13.57 16.43
C ALA A 187 10.80 12.96 15.04
N THR A 188 11.15 11.69 14.86
CA THR A 188 11.04 11.01 13.57
C THR A 188 9.60 10.59 13.31
N SER A 189 8.83 11.47 12.67
CA SER A 189 7.53 11.14 12.09
C SER A 189 7.65 10.04 11.05
N PHE A 190 6.59 9.24 10.90
CA PHE A 190 6.49 8.18 9.88
C PHE A 190 5.24 8.38 9.01
N ALA A 191 5.35 8.01 7.74
CA ALA A 191 4.22 7.86 6.82
C ALA A 191 3.99 6.36 6.52
N HIS A 192 2.74 5.95 6.33
CA HIS A 192 2.35 4.55 6.11
C HIS A 192 2.50 4.12 4.65
N ARG A 193 2.23 5.03 3.70
CA ARG A 193 2.44 4.90 2.25
C ARG A 193 1.66 3.78 1.54
N ASP A 194 0.76 3.09 2.24
CA ASP A 194 -0.13 2.08 1.65
C ASP A 194 -1.47 1.95 2.39
N ILE A 195 -2.09 3.10 2.68
CA ILE A 195 -3.44 3.18 3.26
C ILE A 195 -4.46 2.83 2.16
N LYS A 196 -5.23 1.77 2.41
CA LYS A 196 -6.30 1.28 1.52
C LYS A 196 -7.33 0.48 2.35
N PRO A 197 -8.57 0.27 1.87
CA PRO A 197 -9.57 -0.51 2.61
C PRO A 197 -9.11 -1.92 3.01
N GLY A 198 -8.25 -2.56 2.22
CA GLY A 198 -7.66 -3.86 2.53
C GLY A 198 -6.68 -3.87 3.72
N ASN A 199 -6.05 -2.74 4.03
CA ASN A 199 -5.09 -2.59 5.14
C ASN A 199 -5.72 -1.99 6.41
N ILE A 200 -7.05 -1.86 6.45
CA ILE A 200 -7.82 -1.43 7.62
C ILE A 200 -8.67 -2.61 8.08
N MET A 201 -8.17 -3.37 9.06
CA MET A 201 -8.93 -4.43 9.73
C MET A 201 -10.02 -3.82 10.61
N ILE A 202 -11.11 -4.55 10.82
CA ILE A 202 -12.17 -4.17 11.74
C ILE A 202 -12.09 -5.06 12.99
N ASP A 203 -12.04 -4.44 14.16
CA ASP A 203 -11.92 -5.14 15.44
C ASP A 203 -13.10 -6.07 15.73
N ASP A 204 -12.94 -6.93 16.74
CA ASP A 204 -13.95 -7.91 17.11
C ASP A 204 -15.27 -7.26 17.60
N SER A 205 -15.25 -6.05 18.16
CA SER A 205 -16.48 -5.32 18.52
C SER A 205 -17.23 -4.81 17.28
N GLY A 206 -16.53 -4.37 16.24
CA GLY A 206 -17.10 -3.88 14.98
C GLY A 206 -17.19 -2.36 14.87
N THR A 207 -16.41 -1.63 15.67
CA THR A 207 -16.35 -0.17 15.72
C THR A 207 -14.92 0.40 15.78
N GLY A 208 -13.93 -0.42 16.14
CA GLY A 208 -12.51 -0.05 16.13
C GLY A 208 -11.86 -0.43 14.79
N PRO A 209 -11.31 0.53 14.02
CA PRO A 209 -10.42 0.21 12.92
C PRO A 209 -9.02 -0.13 13.46
N ILE A 210 -8.31 -1.03 12.78
CA ILE A 210 -6.91 -1.38 13.07
C ILE A 210 -6.11 -1.34 11.76
N LEU A 211 -5.13 -0.44 11.69
CA LEU A 211 -4.18 -0.38 10.57
C LEU A 211 -3.21 -1.58 10.61
N MET A 212 -2.98 -2.17 9.44
CA MET A 212 -2.05 -3.29 9.24
C MET A 212 -1.17 -3.07 8.00
N ASP A 213 -0.26 -4.01 7.73
CA ASP A 213 0.71 -3.96 6.63
C ASP A 213 1.69 -2.78 6.78
N LEU A 214 2.60 -2.90 7.75
CA LEU A 214 3.63 -1.89 8.01
C LEU A 214 4.87 -2.05 7.11
N GLY A 215 4.77 -2.81 6.01
CA GLY A 215 5.90 -3.08 5.10
C GLY A 215 6.40 -1.83 4.38
N SER A 216 5.49 -0.92 4.04
CA SER A 216 5.74 0.31 3.28
C SER A 216 6.07 1.53 4.15
N VAL A 217 6.08 1.37 5.47
CA VAL A 217 6.29 2.46 6.45
C VAL A 217 7.70 3.04 6.32
N ALA A 218 7.78 4.37 6.23
CA ALA A 218 9.04 5.09 6.06
C ALA A 218 9.08 6.39 6.89
N PRO A 219 10.28 6.84 7.32
CA PRO A 219 10.46 8.16 7.93
C PRO A 219 9.95 9.30 7.03
N SER A 220 9.48 10.36 7.67
CA SER A 220 8.86 11.53 7.04
C SER A 220 9.28 12.81 7.79
N PRO A 221 9.50 13.94 7.10
CA PRO A 221 9.54 14.11 5.64
C PRO A 221 10.82 13.54 5.01
N LEU A 222 10.71 13.10 3.76
CA LEU A 222 11.83 12.67 2.93
C LEU A 222 12.17 13.75 1.89
N PHE A 223 13.28 14.45 2.10
CA PHE A 223 13.83 15.41 1.15
C PHE A 223 14.58 14.67 0.02
N VAL A 224 14.18 14.90 -1.24
CA VAL A 224 14.80 14.31 -2.43
C VAL A 224 15.89 15.26 -2.94
N THR A 225 17.16 14.88 -2.75
CA THR A 225 18.33 15.72 -3.01
C THR A 225 19.10 15.39 -4.30
N SER A 226 18.70 14.33 -5.01
CA SER A 226 19.27 13.97 -6.30
C SER A 226 18.27 13.25 -7.21
N HIS A 227 18.52 13.27 -8.51
CA HIS A 227 17.69 12.53 -9.49
C HIS A 227 17.75 11.01 -9.27
N SER A 228 18.89 10.44 -8.86
CA SER A 228 19.00 9.01 -8.55
C SER A 228 18.20 8.62 -7.29
N GLN A 229 18.14 9.50 -6.28
CA GLN A 229 17.26 9.33 -5.13
C GLN A 229 15.78 9.44 -5.55
N ALA A 230 15.46 10.37 -6.47
CA ALA A 230 14.11 10.55 -6.98
C ALA A 230 13.57 9.27 -7.66
N VAL A 231 14.34 8.72 -8.60
CA VAL A 231 14.03 7.43 -9.26
C VAL A 231 13.89 6.31 -8.24
N ALA A 232 14.83 6.17 -7.28
CA ALA A 232 14.76 5.12 -6.27
C ALA A 232 13.51 5.24 -5.35
N VAL A 233 13.04 6.46 -5.05
CA VAL A 233 11.80 6.69 -4.29
C VAL A 233 10.57 6.33 -5.13
N GLN A 234 10.57 6.67 -6.43
CA GLN A 234 9.51 6.33 -7.36
C GLN A 234 9.39 4.82 -7.56
N ASP A 235 10.52 4.11 -7.73
CA ASP A 235 10.57 2.64 -7.84
C ASP A 235 10.12 1.98 -6.52
N THR A 236 10.56 2.50 -5.37
CA THR A 236 10.09 2.03 -4.06
C THR A 236 8.57 2.18 -3.93
N ALA A 237 8.00 3.31 -4.34
CA ALA A 237 6.54 3.51 -4.35
C ALA A 237 5.84 2.65 -5.42
N ALA A 238 6.50 2.35 -6.54
CA ALA A 238 6.00 1.46 -7.58
C ALA A 238 5.78 0.04 -7.05
N GLU A 239 6.72 -0.46 -6.24
CA GLU A 239 6.69 -1.78 -5.62
C GLU A 239 5.82 -1.85 -4.34
N HIS A 240 5.82 -0.80 -3.50
CA HIS A 240 5.27 -0.86 -2.14
C HIS A 240 3.99 -0.03 -1.89
N SER A 241 3.54 0.82 -2.81
CA SER A 241 2.28 1.58 -2.65
C SER A 241 1.22 1.13 -3.65
N THR A 242 0.03 0.73 -3.18
CA THR A 242 -1.05 0.17 -4.01
C THR A 242 -1.60 1.23 -4.97
N MET A 243 -1.44 1.01 -6.28
CA MET A 243 -1.54 2.05 -7.32
C MET A 243 -2.82 2.93 -7.28
N PRO A 244 -4.05 2.41 -7.06
CA PRO A 244 -5.26 3.24 -6.97
C PRO A 244 -5.35 4.18 -5.76
N TYR A 245 -4.52 3.96 -4.73
CA TYR A 245 -4.47 4.74 -3.49
C TYR A 245 -3.18 5.58 -3.36
N ARG A 246 -2.23 5.40 -4.30
CA ARG A 246 -0.94 6.10 -4.34
C ARG A 246 -1.14 7.58 -4.69
N ALA A 247 -0.40 8.47 -4.03
CA ALA A 247 -0.47 9.91 -4.24
C ALA A 247 0.30 10.38 -5.50
N PRO A 248 -0.09 11.50 -6.15
CA PRO A 248 0.54 12.01 -7.39
C PRO A 248 2.06 12.19 -7.28
N GLU A 249 2.54 12.72 -6.16
CA GLU A 249 3.95 12.94 -5.84
C GLU A 249 4.77 11.65 -5.68
N LEU A 250 4.13 10.48 -5.75
CA LEU A 250 4.77 9.15 -5.79
C LEU A 250 4.69 8.49 -7.19
N PHE A 251 4.12 9.16 -8.19
CA PHE A 251 4.13 8.73 -9.59
C PHE A 251 5.18 9.45 -10.45
N ASP A 252 5.45 10.72 -10.16
CA ASP A 252 6.49 11.54 -10.82
C ASP A 252 7.35 12.23 -9.75
N VAL A 253 8.41 11.55 -9.31
CA VAL A 253 9.30 12.05 -8.26
C VAL A 253 10.45 12.82 -8.89
N HIS A 254 10.56 14.12 -8.59
CA HIS A 254 11.61 14.98 -9.10
C HIS A 254 12.67 15.33 -8.05
N ASN A 255 13.83 15.83 -8.51
CA ASN A 255 14.84 16.40 -7.60
C ASN A 255 14.29 17.65 -6.91
N GLY A 256 14.55 17.82 -5.61
CA GLY A 256 13.99 18.88 -4.78
C GLY A 256 12.58 18.61 -4.23
N ALA A 257 11.96 17.47 -4.57
CA ALA A 257 10.67 17.08 -3.99
C ALA A 257 10.79 16.79 -2.47
N VAL A 258 9.69 17.01 -1.75
CA VAL A 258 9.54 16.65 -0.33
C VAL A 258 8.37 15.69 -0.21
N ILE A 259 8.66 14.43 0.16
CA ILE A 259 7.65 13.39 0.35
C ILE A 259 7.37 13.26 1.84
N ASP A 260 6.30 13.90 2.30
CA ASP A 260 5.92 13.98 3.72
C ASP A 260 4.77 13.01 4.09
N THR A 261 3.97 13.33 5.11
CA THR A 261 2.81 12.53 5.55
C THR A 261 1.54 12.79 4.73
N LYS A 262 1.49 13.80 3.86
CA LYS A 262 0.32 14.13 3.02
C LYS A 262 0.02 13.05 1.96
N VAL A 263 0.98 12.15 1.70
CA VAL A 263 0.74 10.90 0.94
C VAL A 263 -0.36 10.05 1.57
N ASP A 264 -0.39 9.94 2.92
CA ASP A 264 -1.39 9.16 3.63
C ASP A 264 -2.75 9.87 3.64
N ILE A 265 -2.76 11.21 3.62
CA ILE A 265 -3.99 12.03 3.53
C ILE A 265 -4.71 11.81 2.19
N TRP A 266 -3.95 11.75 1.09
CA TRP A 266 -4.49 11.37 -0.22
C TRP A 266 -5.05 9.94 -0.21
N SER A 267 -4.27 8.99 0.32
CA SER A 267 -4.69 7.59 0.41
C SER A 267 -5.93 7.39 1.31
N LEU A 268 -6.10 8.19 2.37
CA LEU A 268 -7.32 8.30 3.16
C LEU A 268 -8.50 8.82 2.32
N GLY A 269 -8.30 9.86 1.51
CA GLY A 269 -9.32 10.37 0.58
C GLY A 269 -9.82 9.30 -0.40
N CYS A 270 -8.89 8.56 -1.03
CA CYS A 270 -9.22 7.42 -1.88
C CYS A 270 -9.96 6.31 -1.12
N THR A 271 -9.57 6.05 0.14
CA THR A 271 -10.19 5.03 1.01
C THR A 271 -11.62 5.40 1.40
N LEU A 272 -11.87 6.67 1.80
CA LEU A 272 -13.20 7.15 2.17
C LEU A 272 -14.14 7.14 0.95
N TYR A 273 -13.67 7.62 -0.21
CA TYR A 273 -14.41 7.50 -1.47
C TYR A 273 -14.73 6.04 -1.82
N ALA A 274 -13.76 5.12 -1.68
CA ALA A 274 -13.95 3.70 -1.96
C ALA A 274 -15.01 3.05 -1.04
N CYS A 275 -15.17 3.53 0.20
CA CYS A 275 -16.24 3.09 1.09
C CYS A 275 -17.62 3.57 0.62
N LEU A 276 -17.71 4.81 0.13
CA LEU A 276 -18.96 5.43 -0.32
C LEU A 276 -19.44 4.90 -1.69
N VAL A 277 -18.49 4.67 -2.62
CA VAL A 277 -18.78 4.38 -4.04
C VAL A 277 -18.42 2.94 -4.44
N GLY A 278 -17.68 2.21 -3.60
CA GLY A 278 -17.35 0.79 -3.77
C GLY A 278 -16.06 0.48 -4.55
N LYS A 279 -15.39 1.50 -5.09
CA LYS A 279 -14.06 1.44 -5.73
C LYS A 279 -13.36 2.79 -5.62
N SER A 280 -12.04 2.86 -5.81
CA SER A 280 -11.30 4.12 -5.70
C SER A 280 -11.75 5.17 -6.73
N PRO A 281 -11.54 6.47 -6.48
CA PRO A 281 -11.97 7.53 -7.38
C PRO A 281 -11.30 7.46 -8.77
N PHE A 282 -10.05 7.02 -8.81
CA PHE A 282 -9.27 6.94 -10.05
C PHE A 282 -9.53 5.65 -10.85
N GLU A 283 -9.89 4.53 -10.20
CA GLU A 283 -10.48 3.36 -10.89
C GLU A 283 -11.85 3.71 -11.45
N ALA A 284 -12.69 4.41 -10.68
CA ALA A 284 -14.01 4.85 -11.14
C ALA A 284 -13.89 5.72 -12.40
N ARG A 285 -12.90 6.62 -12.45
CA ARG A 285 -12.66 7.48 -13.61
C ARG A 285 -11.97 6.78 -14.77
N SER A 286 -11.00 5.88 -14.53
CA SER A 286 -10.36 5.13 -15.62
C SER A 286 -11.36 4.21 -16.33
N ASP A 287 -12.27 3.58 -15.58
CA ASP A 287 -13.35 2.76 -16.15
C ASP A 287 -14.34 3.59 -16.99
N GLU A 288 -14.69 4.79 -16.52
CA GLU A 288 -15.61 5.69 -17.22
C GLU A 288 -15.01 6.24 -18.53
N THR A 289 -13.72 6.58 -18.51
CA THR A 289 -13.06 7.28 -19.63
C THR A 289 -12.31 6.37 -20.59
N GLY A 290 -11.99 5.13 -20.18
CA GLY A 290 -11.01 4.28 -20.84
C GLY A 290 -9.57 4.80 -20.73
N GLY A 291 -9.31 5.73 -19.79
CA GLY A 291 -8.01 6.36 -19.56
C GLY A 291 -7.04 5.51 -18.73
N SER A 292 -5.79 5.94 -18.65
CA SER A 292 -4.83 5.37 -17.68
C SER A 292 -5.09 5.93 -16.30
N LEU A 293 -5.24 5.06 -15.29
CA LEU A 293 -5.41 5.45 -13.88
C LEU A 293 -4.32 6.43 -13.42
N SER A 294 -3.06 6.24 -13.85
CA SER A 294 -1.95 7.15 -13.53
C SER A 294 -2.14 8.57 -14.08
N LEU A 295 -2.81 8.73 -15.23
CA LEU A 295 -3.12 10.05 -15.79
C LEU A 295 -4.31 10.69 -15.06
N CYS A 296 -5.28 9.90 -14.60
CA CYS A 296 -6.36 10.40 -13.75
C CYS A 296 -5.83 10.89 -12.40
N VAL A 297 -4.91 10.13 -11.78
CA VAL A 297 -4.21 10.55 -10.53
C VAL A 297 -3.41 11.83 -10.74
N LEU A 298 -2.48 11.85 -11.71
CA LEU A 298 -1.60 13.01 -11.96
C LEU A 298 -2.38 14.27 -12.40
N GLY A 299 -3.52 14.11 -13.06
CA GLY A 299 -4.39 15.21 -13.48
C GLY A 299 -5.46 15.63 -12.46
N GLY A 300 -5.58 14.95 -11.32
CA GLY A 300 -6.68 15.17 -10.38
C GLY A 300 -8.07 14.87 -10.96
N ASP A 301 -8.16 14.09 -12.04
CA ASP A 301 -9.41 13.80 -12.74
C ASP A 301 -10.17 12.67 -12.03
N TRP A 302 -11.16 13.06 -11.23
CA TRP A 302 -12.13 12.19 -10.57
C TRP A 302 -13.41 12.99 -10.25
N ARG A 303 -14.50 12.29 -9.88
CA ARG A 303 -15.79 12.90 -9.47
C ARG A 303 -16.67 11.90 -8.76
N PHE A 304 -17.60 12.37 -7.93
CA PHE A 304 -18.65 11.51 -7.36
C PHE A 304 -19.68 11.08 -8.42
N PRO A 305 -20.38 9.95 -8.22
CA PRO A 305 -21.55 9.58 -9.02
C PRO A 305 -22.57 10.73 -9.08
N GLY A 306 -23.13 11.00 -10.26
CA GLY A 306 -24.06 12.12 -10.50
C GLY A 306 -23.37 13.46 -10.82
N GLU A 307 -22.18 13.72 -10.27
CA GLU A 307 -21.40 14.96 -10.50
C GLU A 307 -20.71 14.96 -11.87
N GLY A 308 -21.49 15.05 -12.95
CA GLY A 308 -20.93 14.96 -14.29
C GLY A 308 -21.81 15.22 -15.52
N GLY A 309 -23.08 15.59 -15.36
CA GLY A 309 -24.04 15.70 -16.47
C GLY A 309 -24.08 17.05 -17.21
N LEU A 310 -23.67 18.16 -16.58
CA LEU A 310 -23.87 19.52 -17.12
C LEU A 310 -22.68 20.45 -16.86
N ASN A 311 -22.13 21.00 -17.94
CA ASN A 311 -21.40 22.27 -18.02
C ASN A 311 -20.25 22.56 -17.03
N GLN A 312 -19.10 21.93 -17.28
CA GLN A 312 -17.82 22.66 -17.38
C GLN A 312 -17.01 21.99 -18.50
N GLY A 313 -16.29 22.76 -19.34
CA GLY A 313 -15.49 22.12 -20.39
C GLY A 313 -14.81 23.05 -21.40
N ALA A 314 -13.83 22.47 -22.07
CA ALA A 314 -13.28 22.93 -23.34
C ALA A 314 -12.64 21.74 -24.10
N GLN A 315 -12.80 21.73 -25.42
CA GLN A 315 -11.96 21.01 -26.39
C GLN A 315 -11.54 19.55 -26.10
N ARG A 316 -12.35 18.60 -26.60
CA ARG A 316 -11.87 17.59 -27.55
C ARG A 316 -13.03 17.00 -28.37
N GLN A 317 -12.99 17.19 -29.68
CA GLN A 317 -13.92 16.55 -30.61
C GLN A 317 -13.48 15.10 -30.85
N GLY A 318 -14.10 14.15 -30.14
CA GLY A 318 -14.01 12.71 -30.42
C GLY A 318 -15.23 12.24 -31.20
N THR A 319 -15.05 11.43 -32.24
CA THR A 319 -16.13 11.01 -33.15
C THR A 319 -17.19 10.13 -32.48
N ALA A 320 -18.44 10.55 -32.55
CA ALA A 320 -19.58 9.82 -31.98
C ALA A 320 -19.93 8.56 -32.79
N ALA A 321 -19.24 7.44 -32.52
CA ALA A 321 -19.43 6.19 -33.25
C ALA A 321 -19.16 4.90 -32.44
N ASN A 322 -19.68 4.76 -31.21
CA ASN A 322 -19.86 3.43 -30.59
C ASN A 322 -20.84 3.31 -29.38
N LEU A 323 -21.61 4.36 -29.04
CA LEU A 323 -22.66 4.25 -28.00
C LEU A 323 -23.87 3.43 -28.51
N LYS A 324 -23.74 2.10 -28.57
CA LYS A 324 -24.87 1.15 -28.76
C LYS A 324 -24.59 -0.34 -28.48
N LYS A 325 -23.68 -0.68 -27.53
CA LYS A 325 -23.52 -2.09 -27.10
C LYS A 325 -23.10 -2.36 -25.64
N ALA A 326 -23.31 -1.42 -24.72
CA ALA A 326 -23.04 -1.60 -23.28
C ALA A 326 -24.24 -1.27 -22.38
N GLN A 327 -25.44 -1.13 -22.96
CA GLN A 327 -26.61 -0.53 -22.29
C GLN A 327 -27.78 -1.52 -22.17
N GLN A 328 -27.47 -2.78 -21.84
CA GLN A 328 -28.48 -3.83 -21.68
C GLN A 328 -28.29 -4.70 -20.43
N ASP A 329 -27.08 -4.74 -19.85
CA ASP A 329 -26.78 -5.50 -18.62
C ASP A 329 -26.77 -4.64 -17.33
N ALA A 330 -26.87 -3.31 -17.45
CA ALA A 330 -26.87 -2.36 -16.32
C ALA A 330 -28.28 -2.02 -15.77
N ALA A 331 -29.33 -2.71 -16.24
CA ALA A 331 -30.73 -2.41 -15.92
C ALA A 331 -31.21 -3.10 -14.62
N ALA A 332 -30.43 -2.98 -13.54
CA ALA A 332 -30.65 -3.71 -12.29
C ALA A 332 -30.52 -2.82 -11.02
N GLY A 333 -31.36 -1.80 -10.91
CA GLY A 333 -31.76 -1.24 -9.61
C GLY A 333 -30.68 -0.56 -8.76
N SER A 334 -29.75 0.19 -9.37
CA SER A 334 -28.88 1.10 -8.61
C SER A 334 -29.73 2.17 -7.91
N LYS A 335 -29.90 2.05 -6.59
CA LYS A 335 -30.31 3.18 -5.74
C LYS A 335 -29.27 4.28 -5.93
N GLU A 336 -29.74 5.51 -6.15
CA GLU A 336 -28.87 6.68 -6.22
C GLU A 336 -28.12 6.83 -4.89
N VAL A 337 -26.80 6.99 -4.95
CA VAL A 337 -25.95 7.06 -3.75
C VAL A 337 -26.05 8.48 -3.20
N VAL A 338 -26.94 8.67 -2.23
CA VAL A 338 -27.05 9.93 -1.50
C VAL A 338 -25.88 9.98 -0.51
N ILE A 339 -24.94 10.90 -0.77
CA ILE A 339 -23.76 11.17 0.06
C ILE A 339 -23.88 12.60 0.59
N SER A 340 -23.62 12.82 1.89
CA SER A 340 -23.62 14.15 2.50
C SER A 340 -22.61 15.07 1.80
N GLU A 341 -22.99 16.33 1.52
CA GLU A 341 -22.08 17.28 0.87
C GLU A 341 -20.82 17.58 1.74
N PRO A 342 -20.90 17.68 3.07
CA PRO A 342 -19.70 17.76 3.91
C PRO A 342 -18.77 16.54 3.82
N VAL A 343 -19.30 15.31 3.77
CA VAL A 343 -18.51 14.08 3.56
C VAL A 343 -17.80 14.13 2.20
N LYS A 344 -18.47 14.62 1.14
CA LYS A 344 -17.80 14.88 -0.15
C LYS A 344 -16.69 15.93 -0.03
N ASP A 345 -16.91 17.02 0.70
CA ASP A 345 -15.91 18.07 0.89
C ASP A 345 -14.68 17.60 1.68
N ILE A 346 -14.84 16.67 2.64
CA ILE A 346 -13.72 16.00 3.31
C ILE A 346 -12.90 15.19 2.30
N VAL A 347 -13.56 14.42 1.42
CA VAL A 347 -12.87 13.69 0.34
C VAL A 347 -12.19 14.66 -0.64
N ARG A 348 -12.84 15.75 -1.06
CA ARG A 348 -12.28 16.76 -1.98
C ARG A 348 -11.02 17.41 -1.40
N LYS A 349 -11.03 17.78 -0.11
CA LYS A 349 -9.84 18.32 0.59
C LYS A 349 -8.70 17.30 0.68
N CYS A 350 -9.00 16.02 0.86
CA CYS A 350 -7.98 14.97 0.87
C CYS A 350 -7.36 14.71 -0.52
N LEU A 351 -8.13 14.90 -1.59
CA LEU A 351 -7.76 14.61 -2.98
C LEU A 351 -7.34 15.84 -3.80
N ALA A 352 -6.85 16.90 -3.14
CA ALA A 352 -6.12 17.97 -3.81
C ALA A 352 -4.79 17.43 -4.37
N VAL A 353 -4.45 17.76 -5.62
CA VAL A 353 -3.25 17.22 -6.30
C VAL A 353 -1.99 17.68 -5.59
N GLU A 354 -1.88 18.97 -5.25
CA GLU A 354 -0.73 19.53 -4.56
C GLU A 354 -0.72 19.13 -3.06
N PRO A 355 0.34 18.49 -2.54
CA PRO A 355 0.39 18.05 -1.14
C PRO A 355 0.22 19.18 -0.11
N VAL A 356 0.54 20.42 -0.48
CA VAL A 356 0.38 21.61 0.36
C VAL A 356 -1.09 22.02 0.55
N GLU A 357 -1.97 21.72 -0.41
CA GLU A 357 -3.41 22.07 -0.36
C GLU A 357 -4.24 21.07 0.44
N ARG A 358 -3.74 19.84 0.62
CA ARG A 358 -4.35 18.83 1.49
C ARG A 358 -4.24 19.25 2.96
N PRO A 359 -5.22 18.96 3.83
CA PRO A 359 -5.10 19.22 5.28
C PRO A 359 -3.95 18.38 5.89
N ASP A 360 -3.44 18.81 7.05
CA ASP A 360 -2.68 17.91 7.92
C ASP A 360 -3.59 16.93 8.69
N ILE A 361 -3.00 16.00 9.44
CA ILE A 361 -3.78 14.97 10.15
C ILE A 361 -4.60 15.51 11.33
N ASP A 362 -4.18 16.62 11.95
CA ASP A 362 -4.94 17.29 13.01
C ASP A 362 -6.07 18.15 12.44
N GLU A 363 -5.85 18.78 11.29
CA GLU A 363 -6.89 19.48 10.52
C GLU A 363 -7.95 18.50 9.99
N LEU A 364 -7.54 17.36 9.44
CA LEU A 364 -8.45 16.32 8.97
C LEU A 364 -9.25 15.70 10.12
N ILE A 365 -8.65 15.49 11.29
CA ILE A 365 -9.37 15.00 12.48
C ILE A 365 -10.47 15.99 12.89
N ARG A 366 -10.18 17.31 12.94
CA ARG A 366 -11.21 18.32 13.26
C ARG A 366 -12.37 18.31 12.27
N LEU A 367 -12.06 18.31 10.97
CA LEU A 367 -13.09 18.26 9.91
C LEU A 367 -14.00 17.02 9.99
N VAL A 368 -13.50 15.91 10.53
CA VAL A 368 -14.25 14.66 10.72
C VAL A 368 -15.01 14.66 12.05
N GLU A 369 -14.46 15.28 13.10
CA GLU A 369 -15.14 15.47 14.39
C GLU A 369 -16.31 16.46 14.26
N ASP A 370 -16.11 17.58 13.54
CA ASP A 370 -17.16 18.58 13.25
C ASP A 370 -18.40 17.94 12.56
N GLU A 371 -18.20 17.05 11.58
CA GLU A 371 -19.30 16.35 10.88
C GLU A 371 -20.05 15.37 11.81
N ILE A 372 -19.35 14.67 12.70
CA ILE A 372 -19.95 13.68 13.61
C ILE A 372 -20.77 14.34 14.73
N ASP A 373 -20.36 15.54 15.15
CA ASP A 373 -21.01 16.34 16.20
C ASP A 373 -22.22 17.13 15.66
N VAL A 374 -22.20 17.57 14.39
CA VAL A 374 -23.38 18.17 13.72
C VAL A 374 -24.55 17.17 13.67
N ASP A 375 -24.24 15.90 13.42
CA ASP A 375 -25.17 14.76 13.41
C ASP A 375 -25.85 14.49 14.79
N GLU A 376 -25.39 15.11 15.90
CA GLU A 376 -26.06 15.02 17.22
C GLU A 376 -27.06 16.17 17.49
N LEU A 377 -27.18 17.13 16.57
CA LEU A 377 -28.07 18.30 16.68
C LEU A 377 -29.26 18.30 15.70
N SER A 378 -29.37 17.29 14.84
CA SER A 378 -30.39 17.16 13.77
C SER A 378 -31.47 16.10 14.05
#